data_AF-A0A3B9R0S8-F1
#
_entry.id   AF-A0A3B9R0S8-F1
#
_cell.length_a   1.000
_cell.length_b   1.000
_cell.length_c   1.000
_cell.angle_alpha   90.00
_cell.angle_beta   90.00
_cell.angle_gamma   90.00
#
_symmetry.space_group_name_H-M   'P 1'
#
loop_
_entity.id
_entity.type
_entity.pdbx_description
1 polymer ?
#
loop_
_entity_poly.entity_id
_entity_poly.type
_entity_poly.pdbx_seq_one_letter_code
_entity_poly.pdbx_strand_id
1 'polypeptide(L)'
;MQLTDEDTLRLNVLATTALAIRIDEKTMCVEALTEHQTHRMELKPAGHPDRYLRAVRENLSVLALGTPGGYPVFIRRWTRTGALDTERLARLLRLGEAEAVVAVAASPNLDDALAQLAWWCLPTAEVARLMLSHPNVANGRTGPKLSQFLLDHLPFEDTSRSIIDTVKLLLCSRLLNEEETGRLRARAEDHVACMVGFLSAGPSYLYVPQATPRFDTASDNDAPMEQLLQHAASRQGETF
;
A
#
# COMPACT_ATOMS: atom_id res chain seq x y z
N MET A 1 20.50 17.81 24.08
CA MET A 1 21.81 17.69 23.42
C MET A 1 21.76 18.61 22.22
N GLN A 2 22.78 19.43 22.00
CA GLN A 2 22.80 20.37 20.86
C GLN A 2 23.48 19.70 19.67
N LEU A 3 22.99 20.00 18.46
CA LEU A 3 23.64 19.62 17.21
C LEU A 3 24.99 20.34 17.10
N THR A 4 25.91 19.80 16.32
CA THR A 4 27.12 20.55 15.98
C THR A 4 26.76 21.76 15.11
N ASP A 5 27.51 22.85 15.23
CA ASP A 5 27.25 24.05 14.41
C ASP A 5 27.37 23.75 12.91
N GLU A 6 28.32 22.88 12.55
CA GLU A 6 28.51 22.38 11.17
C GLU A 6 27.27 21.64 10.66
N ASP A 7 26.77 20.65 11.41
CA ASP A 7 25.60 19.88 10.98
C ASP A 7 24.33 20.74 10.98
N THR A 8 24.19 21.67 11.93
CA THR A 8 23.05 22.61 11.96
C THR A 8 23.02 23.47 10.69
N LEU A 9 24.16 24.03 10.28
CA LEU A 9 24.25 24.83 9.06
C LEU A 9 23.93 23.98 7.82
N ARG A 10 24.51 22.78 7.72
CA ARG A 10 24.30 21.87 6.58
C ARG A 10 22.85 21.41 6.48
N LEU A 11 22.20 21.08 7.61
CA LEU A 11 20.79 20.75 7.68
C LEU A 11 19.89 21.88 7.20
N ASN A 12 20.15 23.12 7.66
CA ASN A 12 19.35 24.29 7.25
C ASN A 12 19.42 24.53 5.73
N VAL A 13 20.61 24.43 5.14
CA VAL A 13 20.81 24.58 3.70
C VAL A 13 20.09 23.48 2.93
N LEU A 14 20.25 22.23 3.38
CA LEU A 14 19.65 21.05 2.75
C LEU A 14 18.12 21.08 2.83
N ALA A 15 17.55 21.39 4.00
CA ALA A 15 16.10 21.44 4.21
C ALA A 15 15.40 22.55 3.42
N THR A 16 16.10 23.65 3.12
CA THR A 16 15.53 24.76 2.34
C THR A 16 15.17 24.31 0.91
N THR A 17 16.00 23.46 0.31
CA THR A 17 15.88 23.01 -1.09
C THR A 17 15.21 21.64 -1.26
N ALA A 18 15.15 20.84 -0.21
CA ALA A 18 14.63 19.47 -0.27
C ALA A 18 13.12 19.42 -0.57
N LEU A 19 12.66 18.57 -1.47
CA LEU A 19 11.25 18.20 -1.60
C LEU A 19 10.86 17.17 -0.54
N ALA A 20 11.78 16.26 -0.22
CA ALA A 20 11.57 15.21 0.76
C ALA A 20 12.90 14.84 1.44
N ILE A 21 12.85 14.37 2.68
CA ILE A 21 14.01 14.03 3.49
C ILE A 21 13.81 12.63 4.09
N ARG A 22 14.85 11.80 4.04
CA ARG A 22 14.92 10.53 4.78
C ARG A 22 16.19 10.47 5.60
N ILE A 23 16.11 9.79 6.74
CA ILE A 23 17.22 9.62 7.67
C ILE A 23 17.51 8.13 7.80
N ASP A 24 18.75 7.74 7.51
CA ASP A 24 19.25 6.42 7.83
C ASP A 24 19.91 6.47 9.21
N GLU A 25 19.21 5.92 10.21
CA GLU A 25 19.67 5.89 11.59
C GLU A 25 20.91 5.01 11.79
N LYS A 26 21.09 3.96 10.96
CA LYS A 26 22.21 3.03 11.11
C LYS A 26 23.50 3.63 10.59
N THR A 27 23.41 4.33 9.45
CA THR A 27 24.58 4.98 8.83
C THR A 27 24.75 6.43 9.28
N MET A 28 23.85 6.94 10.12
CA MET A 28 23.83 8.34 10.57
C MET A 28 23.89 9.30 9.38
N CYS A 29 23.07 9.04 8.36
CA CYS A 29 23.04 9.81 7.12
C CYS A 29 21.68 10.46 6.91
N VAL A 30 21.68 11.71 6.49
CA VAL A 30 20.48 12.42 6.01
C VAL A 30 20.57 12.54 4.51
N GLU A 31 19.51 12.13 3.83
CA GLU A 31 19.36 12.28 2.40
C GLU A 31 18.18 13.20 2.10
N ALA A 32 18.41 14.18 1.22
CA ALA A 32 17.38 15.05 0.70
C ALA A 32 17.21 14.84 -0.80
N LEU A 33 15.97 14.63 -1.21
CA LEU A 33 15.59 14.67 -2.60
C LEU A 33 15.28 16.11 -2.98
N THR A 34 15.93 16.63 -4.01
CA THR A 34 15.60 17.92 -4.66
C THR A 34 14.97 17.66 -6.03
N GLU A 35 14.57 18.70 -6.75
CA GLU A 35 14.00 18.57 -8.11
C GLU A 35 14.94 17.86 -9.10
N HIS A 36 16.25 17.97 -8.91
CA HIS A 36 17.24 17.48 -9.88
C HIS A 36 18.08 16.31 -9.37
N GLN A 37 18.37 16.25 -8.07
CA GLN A 37 19.29 15.26 -7.52
C GLN A 37 19.01 14.91 -6.06
N THR A 38 19.61 13.80 -5.60
CA THR A 38 19.64 13.44 -4.19
C THR A 38 20.94 13.95 -3.56
N HIS A 39 20.82 14.71 -2.48
CA HIS A 39 21.94 15.16 -1.66
C HIS A 39 22.07 14.29 -0.42
N ARG A 40 23.29 13.81 -0.15
CA ARG A 40 23.60 13.03 1.04
C ARG A 40 24.50 13.82 1.98
N MET A 41 24.19 13.76 3.26
CA MET A 41 24.93 14.38 4.35
C MET A 41 25.16 13.36 5.45
N GLU A 42 26.42 13.08 5.74
CA GLU A 42 26.81 12.29 6.91
C GLU A 42 26.77 13.18 8.16
N LEU A 43 26.10 12.70 9.21
CA LEU A 43 26.00 13.35 10.49
C LEU A 43 27.23 13.05 11.34
N LYS A 44 27.71 14.04 12.10
CA LYS A 44 28.82 13.91 13.04
C LYS A 44 28.29 14.00 14.46
N PRO A 45 27.76 12.91 15.05
CA PRO A 45 27.09 12.96 16.33
C PRO A 45 28.05 13.36 17.46
N ALA A 46 27.72 14.45 18.15
CA ALA A 46 28.41 14.87 19.37
C ALA A 46 27.81 14.14 20.60
N GLY A 47 28.11 12.85 20.77
CA GLY A 47 27.64 12.05 21.91
C GLY A 47 26.69 10.93 21.50
N HIS A 48 25.59 10.73 22.25
CA HIS A 48 24.70 9.59 22.04
C HIS A 48 23.93 9.70 20.70
N PRO A 49 24.00 8.71 19.80
CA PRO A 49 23.40 8.79 18.46
C PRO A 49 21.89 9.04 18.49
N ASP A 50 21.13 8.31 19.31
CA ASP A 50 19.67 8.50 19.40
C ASP A 50 19.26 9.90 19.84
N ARG A 51 19.99 10.49 20.81
CA ARG A 51 19.75 11.88 21.24
C ARG A 51 20.13 12.87 20.15
N TYR A 52 21.13 12.54 19.34
CA TYR A 52 21.54 13.35 18.19
C TYR A 52 20.47 13.33 17.10
N LEU A 53 20.01 12.15 16.71
CA LEU A 53 18.94 11.98 15.73
C LEU A 53 17.66 12.69 16.17
N ARG A 54 17.30 12.59 17.46
CA ARG A 54 16.19 13.37 18.01
C ARG A 54 16.37 14.88 17.82
N ALA A 55 17.57 15.41 18.06
CA ALA A 55 17.86 16.82 17.84
C ALA A 55 17.83 17.21 16.35
N VAL A 56 18.27 16.32 15.44
CA VAL A 56 18.15 16.51 13.98
C VAL A 56 16.67 16.64 13.59
N ARG A 57 15.83 15.73 14.08
CA ARG A 57 14.39 15.70 13.80
C ARG A 57 13.66 16.90 14.38
N GLU A 58 14.03 17.31 15.59
CA GLU A 58 13.57 18.56 16.20
C GLU A 58 13.93 19.77 15.30
N ASN A 59 15.17 19.86 14.81
CA ASN A 59 15.58 20.93 13.90
C ASN A 59 14.80 20.91 12.58
N LEU A 60 14.69 19.76 11.91
CA LEU A 60 13.92 19.60 10.67
C LEU A 60 12.44 19.96 10.86
N SER A 61 11.85 19.62 12.01
CA SER A 61 10.46 19.95 12.32
C SER A 61 10.23 21.46 12.40
N VAL A 62 11.18 22.21 12.97
CA VAL A 62 11.10 23.68 13.04
C VAL A 62 11.19 24.27 11.64
N LEU A 63 12.08 23.75 10.79
CA LEU A 63 12.24 24.23 9.42
C LEU A 63 11.02 23.92 8.54
N ALA A 64 10.45 22.73 8.66
CA ALA A 64 9.33 22.30 7.83
C ALA A 64 7.98 22.90 8.27
N LEU A 65 7.76 23.07 9.58
CA LEU A 65 6.46 23.46 10.14
C LEU A 65 6.44 24.86 10.76
N GLY A 66 7.60 25.51 10.92
CA GLY A 66 7.71 26.87 11.46
C GLY A 66 7.32 27.03 12.93
N THR A 67 7.07 25.94 13.67
CA THR A 67 6.64 26.00 15.08
C THR A 67 7.73 25.45 16.01
N PRO A 68 8.35 26.28 16.87
CA PRO A 68 9.32 25.83 17.86
C PRO A 68 8.63 24.96 18.93
N GLY A 69 9.15 23.75 19.19
CA GLY A 69 8.60 22.78 20.15
C GLY A 69 7.85 21.58 19.54
N GLY A 70 8.03 21.34 18.24
CA GLY A 70 7.25 20.48 17.35
C GLY A 70 7.44 18.96 17.39
N TYR A 71 8.23 18.38 18.29
CA TYR A 71 8.59 16.96 18.24
C TYR A 71 8.64 16.35 19.66
N PRO A 72 8.07 15.14 19.93
CA PRO A 72 7.39 14.17 19.06
C PRO A 72 5.83 14.21 19.15
N VAL A 73 5.24 15.34 19.58
CA VAL A 73 3.81 15.38 19.95
C VAL A 73 2.85 15.49 18.75
N PHE A 74 3.35 15.79 17.54
CA PHE A 74 2.48 16.36 16.51
C PHE A 74 1.79 15.34 15.58
N ILE A 75 2.21 14.08 15.53
CA ILE A 75 1.49 13.09 14.70
C ILE A 75 0.07 12.82 15.26
N ARG A 76 -0.09 12.78 16.58
CA ARG A 76 -1.39 12.54 17.24
C ARG A 76 -2.38 13.72 17.17
N ARG A 77 -1.89 14.95 16.95
CA ARG A 77 -2.78 16.14 16.84
C ARG A 77 -3.32 16.30 15.42
N TRP A 78 -2.57 15.85 14.41
CA TRP A 78 -2.87 16.08 13.00
C TRP A 78 -3.98 15.17 12.48
N THR A 79 -4.10 13.94 13.01
CA THR A 79 -5.24 13.05 12.75
C THR A 79 -6.58 13.63 13.22
N ARG A 80 -6.58 14.69 14.04
CA ARG A 80 -7.79 15.33 14.58
C ARG A 80 -8.28 16.52 13.74
N THR A 81 -7.46 17.07 12.85
CA THR A 81 -7.76 18.33 12.13
C THR A 81 -8.42 18.13 10.75
N GLY A 82 -8.80 16.89 10.41
CA GLY A 82 -9.39 16.57 9.10
C GLY A 82 -8.36 16.38 7.99
N ALA A 83 -8.84 16.22 6.75
CA ALA A 83 -7.99 15.96 5.59
C ALA A 83 -7.07 17.18 5.32
N LEU A 84 -5.76 16.95 5.31
CA LEU A 84 -4.75 17.98 5.05
C LEU A 84 -4.68 18.29 3.55
N ASP A 85 -4.47 19.55 3.22
CA ASP A 85 -4.12 19.94 1.85
C ASP A 85 -2.78 19.29 1.40
N THR A 86 -2.61 19.19 0.08
CA THR A 86 -1.43 18.59 -0.57
C THR A 86 -0.13 19.30 -0.17
N GLU A 87 -0.16 20.62 0.04
CA GLU A 87 1.02 21.40 0.41
C GLU A 87 1.53 21.05 1.81
N ARG A 88 0.64 20.88 2.78
CA ARG A 88 0.99 20.43 4.14
C ARG A 88 1.50 19.01 4.14
N LEU A 89 0.92 18.12 3.32
CA LEU A 89 1.43 16.75 3.16
C LEU A 89 2.86 16.76 2.62
N ALA A 90 3.18 17.63 1.65
CA ALA A 90 4.55 17.79 1.16
C ALA A 90 5.53 18.18 2.28
N ARG A 91 5.15 19.10 3.18
CA ARG A 91 5.99 19.50 4.32
C ARG A 91 6.25 18.36 5.30
N LEU A 92 5.32 17.41 5.45
CA LEU A 92 5.53 16.24 6.32
C LEU A 92 6.65 15.34 5.81
N LEU A 93 6.83 15.23 4.49
CA LEU A 93 7.92 14.45 3.89
C LEU A 93 9.30 15.07 4.13
N ARG A 94 9.37 16.32 4.60
CA ARG A 94 10.63 17.01 4.97
C ARG A 94 11.04 16.75 6.41
N LEU A 95 10.25 16.02 7.20
CA LEU A 95 10.54 15.80 8.62
C LEU A 95 11.63 14.76 8.88
N GLY A 96 11.89 13.85 7.93
CA GLY A 96 12.80 12.72 8.14
C GLY A 96 12.23 11.64 9.08
N GLU A 97 10.90 11.61 9.25
CA GLU A 97 10.17 10.68 10.14
C GLU A 97 9.41 9.63 9.35
N ALA A 98 9.56 8.36 9.74
CA ALA A 98 8.84 7.27 9.09
C ALA A 98 7.32 7.40 9.29
N GLU A 99 6.88 7.75 10.49
CA GLU A 99 5.46 7.91 10.82
C GLU A 99 4.81 9.07 10.07
N ALA A 100 5.57 10.12 9.73
CA ALA A 100 5.08 11.21 8.88
C ALA A 100 4.84 10.71 7.44
N VAL A 101 5.75 9.88 6.91
CA VAL A 101 5.58 9.27 5.59
C VAL A 101 4.37 8.33 5.55
N VAL A 102 4.18 7.51 6.59
CA VAL A 102 2.99 6.65 6.73
C VAL A 102 1.71 7.48 6.78
N ALA A 103 1.70 8.59 7.53
CA ALA A 103 0.55 9.49 7.58
C ALA A 103 0.24 10.13 6.22
N VAL A 104 1.26 10.49 5.44
CA VAL A 104 1.08 11.00 4.06
C VAL A 104 0.52 9.89 3.16
N ALA A 105 1.07 8.68 3.23
CA ALA A 105 0.62 7.54 2.43
C ALA A 105 -0.83 7.12 2.73
N ALA A 106 -1.31 7.35 3.95
CA ALA A 106 -2.68 7.08 4.38
C ALA A 106 -3.65 8.25 4.15
N SER A 107 -3.18 9.40 3.66
CA SER A 107 -4.00 10.61 3.51
C SER A 107 -4.96 10.49 2.32
N PRO A 108 -6.25 10.82 2.48
CA PRO A 108 -7.21 10.79 1.38
C PRO A 108 -6.89 11.78 0.25
N ASN A 109 -6.09 12.81 0.55
CA ASN A 109 -5.65 13.82 -0.42
C ASN A 109 -4.30 13.49 -1.07
N LEU A 110 -3.86 12.22 -0.98
CA LEU A 110 -2.66 11.75 -1.65
C LEU A 110 -2.84 11.76 -3.18
N ASP A 111 -1.91 12.42 -3.87
CA ASP A 111 -1.77 12.36 -5.32
C ASP A 111 -0.55 11.51 -5.73
N ASP A 112 -0.43 11.22 -7.03
CA ASP A 112 0.67 10.39 -7.54
C ASP A 112 2.05 11.05 -7.36
N ALA A 113 2.13 12.38 -7.41
CA ALA A 113 3.39 13.10 -7.27
C ALA A 113 3.94 13.02 -5.83
N LEU A 114 3.08 13.23 -4.82
CA LEU A 114 3.41 13.02 -3.42
C LEU A 114 3.69 11.55 -3.12
N ALA A 115 2.97 10.61 -3.75
CA ALA A 115 3.23 9.18 -3.58
C ALA A 115 4.66 8.81 -4.04
N GLN A 116 5.18 9.42 -5.11
CA GLN A 116 6.57 9.20 -5.54
C GLN A 116 7.58 9.69 -4.49
N LEU A 117 7.33 10.85 -3.89
CA LEU A 117 8.17 11.39 -2.83
C LEU A 117 8.11 10.53 -1.55
N ALA A 118 6.91 10.13 -1.14
CA ALA A 118 6.69 9.26 0.01
C ALA A 118 7.36 7.89 -0.19
N TRP A 119 7.23 7.32 -1.40
CA TRP A 119 7.88 6.07 -1.77
C TRP A 119 9.40 6.17 -1.70
N TRP A 120 9.98 7.28 -2.16
CA TRP A 120 11.42 7.51 -2.06
C TRP A 120 11.91 7.60 -0.61
N CYS A 121 11.11 8.22 0.27
CA CYS A 121 11.43 8.33 1.69
C CYS A 121 11.41 6.97 2.42
N LEU A 122 10.36 6.16 2.21
CA LEU A 122 10.13 4.93 2.97
C LEU A 122 9.57 3.79 2.08
N PRO A 123 10.42 3.11 1.29
CA PRO A 123 9.98 2.07 0.37
C PRO A 123 9.72 0.73 1.09
N THR A 124 8.61 0.65 1.82
CA THR A 124 8.19 -0.55 2.58
C THR A 124 6.87 -1.12 2.06
N ALA A 125 6.62 -2.40 2.31
CA ALA A 125 5.37 -3.05 1.87
C ALA A 125 4.12 -2.44 2.50
N GLU A 126 4.20 -1.97 3.76
CA GLU A 126 3.11 -1.24 4.41
C GLU A 126 2.78 0.06 3.68
N VAL A 127 3.78 0.89 3.38
CA VAL A 127 3.61 2.15 2.65
C VAL A 127 3.09 1.89 1.24
N ALA A 128 3.61 0.87 0.54
CA ALA A 128 3.12 0.49 -0.77
C ALA A 128 1.64 0.10 -0.76
N ARG A 129 1.18 -0.68 0.23
CA ARG A 129 -0.24 -1.03 0.38
C ARG A 129 -1.11 0.21 0.62
N LEU A 130 -0.70 1.09 1.53
CA LEU A 130 -1.42 2.33 1.82
C LEU A 130 -1.58 3.19 0.56
N MET A 131 -0.49 3.42 -0.16
CA MET A 131 -0.52 4.23 -1.38
C MET A 131 -1.34 3.56 -2.50
N LEU A 132 -1.18 2.25 -2.73
CA LEU A 132 -1.91 1.53 -3.78
C LEU A 132 -3.42 1.44 -3.53
N SER A 133 -3.87 1.62 -2.28
CA SER A 133 -5.29 1.73 -1.95
C SER A 133 -5.96 2.99 -2.51
N HIS A 134 -5.18 3.99 -2.92
CA HIS A 134 -5.69 5.24 -3.48
C HIS A 134 -5.82 5.15 -5.00
N PRO A 135 -7.02 5.39 -5.57
CA PRO A 135 -7.24 5.33 -7.02
C PRO A 135 -6.33 6.28 -7.81
N ASN A 136 -6.00 7.47 -7.27
CA ASN A 136 -5.12 8.44 -7.91
C ASN A 136 -3.70 7.90 -8.11
N VAL A 137 -3.22 7.06 -7.18
CA VAL A 137 -1.89 6.45 -7.24
C VAL A 137 -1.91 5.18 -8.06
N ALA A 138 -2.94 4.34 -7.91
CA ALA A 138 -3.11 3.12 -8.68
C ALA A 138 -3.18 3.40 -10.20
N ASN A 139 -3.90 4.45 -10.60
CA ASN A 139 -3.98 4.89 -12.00
C ASN A 139 -2.80 5.79 -12.43
N GLY A 140 -1.92 6.15 -11.49
CA GLY A 140 -0.78 7.02 -11.70
C GLY A 140 0.47 6.27 -12.19
N ARG A 141 1.60 6.98 -12.22
CA ARG A 141 2.89 6.40 -12.65
C ARG A 141 3.54 5.56 -11.55
N THR A 142 3.13 5.76 -10.30
CA THR A 142 3.67 5.06 -9.14
C THR A 142 3.04 3.68 -8.98
N GLY A 143 1.74 3.55 -9.27
CA GLY A 143 0.97 2.31 -9.14
C GLY A 143 1.70 1.05 -9.64
N PRO A 144 2.15 0.99 -10.91
CA PRO A 144 2.85 -0.19 -11.44
C PRO A 144 4.09 -0.58 -10.64
N LYS A 145 4.88 0.40 -10.17
CA LYS A 145 6.08 0.15 -9.37
C LYS A 145 5.74 -0.45 -8.01
N LEU A 146 4.68 0.05 -7.37
CA LEU A 146 4.20 -0.46 -6.07
C LEU A 146 3.60 -1.86 -6.21
N SER A 147 2.83 -2.09 -7.27
CA SER A 147 2.25 -3.40 -7.58
C SER A 147 3.34 -4.45 -7.77
N GLN A 148 4.35 -4.16 -8.59
CA GLN A 148 5.47 -5.07 -8.79
C GLN A 148 6.23 -5.33 -7.49
N PHE A 149 6.54 -4.26 -6.74
CA PHE A 149 7.21 -4.38 -5.46
C PHE A 149 6.44 -5.30 -4.49
N LEU A 150 5.13 -5.10 -4.36
CA LEU A 150 4.28 -5.90 -3.49
C LEU A 150 4.19 -7.36 -3.93
N LEU A 151 4.15 -7.62 -5.25
CA LEU A 151 4.16 -8.97 -5.79
C LEU A 151 5.46 -9.71 -5.43
N ASP A 152 6.60 -9.04 -5.60
CA ASP A 152 7.92 -9.60 -5.29
C ASP A 152 8.11 -9.83 -3.78
N HIS A 153 7.48 -8.99 -2.95
CA HIS A 153 7.57 -9.07 -1.49
C HIS A 153 6.54 -10.01 -0.85
N LEU A 154 5.46 -10.35 -1.56
CA LEU A 154 4.38 -11.20 -1.05
C LEU A 154 4.85 -12.54 -0.45
N PRO A 155 5.85 -13.26 -1.02
CA PRO A 155 6.35 -14.50 -0.43
C PRO A 155 6.96 -14.36 0.96
N PHE A 156 7.40 -13.15 1.32
CA PHE A 156 8.09 -12.83 2.56
C PHE A 156 7.19 -12.18 3.61
N GLU A 157 5.88 -12.08 3.35
CA GLU A 157 4.92 -11.53 4.30
C GLU A 157 4.59 -12.55 5.41
N ASP A 158 4.82 -12.15 6.66
CA ASP A 158 4.64 -13.04 7.82
C ASP A 158 3.19 -13.08 8.33
N THR A 159 2.44 -12.00 8.13
CA THR A 159 1.10 -11.85 8.72
C THR A 159 0.01 -12.13 7.69
N SER A 160 -0.93 -13.03 8.04
CA SER A 160 -2.08 -13.36 7.17
C SER A 160 -2.85 -12.13 6.70
N ARG A 161 -3.01 -11.12 7.56
CA ARG A 161 -3.67 -9.85 7.21
C ARG A 161 -2.92 -9.10 6.09
N SER A 162 -1.59 -8.99 6.20
CA SER A 162 -0.76 -8.35 5.16
C SER A 162 -0.86 -9.08 3.83
N ILE A 163 -0.87 -10.42 3.86
CA ILE A 163 -1.05 -11.25 2.65
C ILE A 163 -2.43 -10.98 2.02
N ILE A 164 -3.50 -11.03 2.82
CA ILE A 164 -4.88 -10.78 2.36
C ILE A 164 -5.00 -9.40 1.73
N ASP A 165 -4.54 -8.36 2.43
CA ASP A 165 -4.62 -6.98 1.98
C ASP A 165 -3.80 -6.76 0.70
N THR A 166 -2.60 -7.36 0.61
CA THR A 166 -1.74 -7.26 -0.57
C THR A 166 -2.39 -7.93 -1.78
N VAL A 167 -2.85 -9.18 -1.67
CA VAL A 167 -3.51 -9.90 -2.77
C VAL A 167 -4.75 -9.13 -3.24
N LYS A 168 -5.58 -8.67 -2.30
CA LYS A 168 -6.76 -7.87 -2.61
C LYS A 168 -6.39 -6.60 -3.39
N LEU A 169 -5.40 -5.84 -2.92
CA LEU A 169 -4.98 -4.59 -3.56
C LEU A 169 -4.40 -4.83 -4.96
N LEU A 170 -3.55 -5.85 -5.13
CA LEU A 170 -2.99 -6.20 -6.43
C LEU A 170 -4.10 -6.51 -7.45
N LEU A 171 -5.10 -7.30 -7.07
CA LEU A 171 -6.24 -7.61 -7.92
C LEU A 171 -7.12 -6.38 -8.19
N CYS A 172 -7.47 -5.61 -7.15
CA CYS A 172 -8.31 -4.41 -7.30
C CYS A 172 -7.64 -3.30 -8.13
N SER A 173 -6.29 -3.21 -8.12
CA SER A 173 -5.54 -2.22 -8.88
C SER A 173 -5.58 -2.43 -10.39
N ARG A 174 -5.87 -3.67 -10.84
CA ARG A 174 -5.87 -4.07 -12.28
C ARG A 174 -4.55 -3.80 -13.00
N LEU A 175 -3.44 -3.77 -12.26
CA LEU A 175 -2.11 -3.53 -12.81
C LEU A 175 -1.37 -4.82 -13.19
N LEU A 176 -1.87 -5.97 -12.74
CA LEU A 176 -1.27 -7.27 -13.02
C LEU A 176 -1.60 -7.74 -14.43
N ASN A 177 -0.63 -8.39 -15.08
CA ASN A 177 -0.88 -9.14 -16.31
C ASN A 177 -1.50 -10.52 -16.03
N GLU A 178 -1.91 -11.24 -17.09
CA GLU A 178 -2.56 -12.56 -16.96
C GLU A 178 -1.62 -13.61 -16.33
N GLU A 179 -0.33 -13.55 -16.62
CA GLU A 179 0.66 -14.48 -16.08
C GLU A 179 0.85 -14.29 -14.56
N GLU A 180 1.01 -13.05 -14.11
CA GLU A 180 1.11 -12.67 -12.69
C GLU A 180 -0.16 -13.04 -11.93
N THR A 181 -1.32 -12.78 -12.54
CA THR A 181 -2.61 -13.18 -11.98
C THR A 181 -2.72 -14.70 -11.86
N GLY A 182 -2.25 -15.45 -12.86
CA GLY A 182 -2.17 -16.90 -12.84
C GLY A 182 -1.28 -17.44 -11.72
N ARG A 183 -0.07 -16.86 -11.54
CA ARG A 183 0.84 -17.22 -10.43
C ARG A 183 0.21 -16.96 -9.06
N LEU A 184 -0.44 -15.80 -8.91
CA LEU A 184 -1.12 -15.45 -7.67
C LEU A 184 -2.26 -16.43 -7.38
N ARG A 185 -3.01 -16.84 -8.41
CA ARG A 185 -4.10 -17.82 -8.31
C ARG A 185 -3.59 -19.20 -7.89
N ALA A 186 -2.54 -19.70 -8.53
CA ALA A 186 -1.94 -20.99 -8.14
C ALA A 186 -1.52 -20.97 -6.66
N ARG A 187 -0.93 -19.87 -6.19
CA ARG A 187 -0.59 -19.72 -4.76
C ARG A 187 -1.82 -19.72 -3.84
N ALA A 188 -2.96 -19.20 -4.32
CA ALA A 188 -4.19 -19.17 -3.54
C ALA A 188 -4.78 -20.57 -3.32
N GLU A 189 -4.52 -21.54 -4.21
CA GLU A 189 -4.99 -22.92 -4.05
C GLU A 189 -4.40 -23.58 -2.79
N ASP A 190 -3.12 -23.32 -2.52
CA ASP A 190 -2.39 -23.93 -1.40
C ASP A 190 -2.27 -23.02 -0.15
N HIS A 191 -2.63 -21.73 -0.25
CA HIS A 191 -2.41 -20.76 0.83
C HIS A 191 -3.69 -20.00 1.21
N VAL A 192 -4.25 -20.34 2.38
CA VAL A 192 -5.54 -19.80 2.89
C VAL A 192 -5.60 -18.27 2.89
N ALA A 193 -4.55 -17.58 3.34
CA ALA A 193 -4.56 -16.11 3.36
C ALA A 193 -4.59 -15.51 1.93
N CYS A 194 -3.96 -16.17 0.95
CA CYS A 194 -4.03 -15.74 -0.45
C CYS A 194 -5.44 -15.98 -1.00
N MET A 195 -6.05 -17.12 -0.70
CA MET A 195 -7.44 -17.42 -1.07
C MET A 195 -8.42 -16.39 -0.51
N VAL A 196 -8.30 -16.04 0.78
CA VAL A 196 -9.13 -15.00 1.39
C VAL A 196 -8.93 -13.65 0.72
N GLY A 197 -7.69 -13.31 0.34
CA GLY A 197 -7.38 -12.11 -0.46
C GLY A 197 -8.10 -12.09 -1.82
N PHE A 198 -8.07 -13.22 -2.55
CA PHE A 198 -8.79 -13.38 -3.82
C PHE A 198 -10.29 -13.21 -3.66
N LEU A 199 -10.89 -13.90 -2.68
CA LEU A 199 -12.32 -13.78 -2.39
C LEU A 199 -12.70 -12.34 -2.01
N SER A 200 -11.83 -11.65 -1.28
CA SER A 200 -12.03 -10.26 -0.86
C SER A 200 -11.91 -9.23 -2.00
N ALA A 201 -11.25 -9.58 -3.10
CA ALA A 201 -11.18 -8.74 -4.30
C ALA A 201 -12.49 -8.75 -5.10
N GLY A 202 -13.34 -9.75 -4.89
CA GLY A 202 -14.68 -9.85 -5.47
C GLY A 202 -14.83 -10.95 -6.53
N PRO A 203 -16.08 -11.22 -6.97
CA PRO A 203 -16.41 -12.39 -7.78
C PRO A 203 -15.81 -12.36 -9.18
N SER A 204 -15.46 -11.18 -9.70
CA SER A 204 -14.83 -11.02 -11.02
C SER A 204 -13.50 -11.77 -11.15
N TYR A 205 -12.83 -12.04 -10.02
CA TYR A 205 -11.55 -12.76 -9.99
C TYR A 205 -11.69 -14.26 -9.69
N LEU A 206 -12.92 -14.75 -9.45
CA LEU A 206 -13.20 -16.17 -9.21
C LEU A 206 -13.46 -16.95 -10.50
N TYR A 207 -13.57 -16.27 -11.65
CA TYR A 207 -13.79 -16.95 -12.92
C TYR A 207 -12.50 -17.62 -13.40
N VAL A 208 -12.35 -18.89 -13.06
CA VAL A 208 -11.58 -19.84 -13.86
C VAL A 208 -12.48 -20.20 -15.05
N PRO A 209 -12.04 -20.13 -16.32
CA PRO A 209 -12.72 -20.83 -17.39
C PRO A 209 -12.66 -22.31 -16.98
N GLN A 210 -13.72 -22.81 -16.37
CA GLN A 210 -13.84 -24.24 -16.18
C GLN A 210 -13.78 -24.82 -17.59
N ALA A 211 -12.79 -25.68 -17.86
CA ALA A 211 -13.00 -26.71 -18.86
C ALA A 211 -14.37 -27.30 -18.50
N THR A 212 -15.32 -27.12 -19.42
CA THR A 212 -16.71 -27.52 -19.24
C THR A 212 -16.74 -28.82 -18.46
N PRO A 213 -17.44 -28.91 -17.31
CA PRO A 213 -17.63 -30.20 -16.69
C PRO A 213 -18.24 -31.06 -17.80
N ARG A 214 -17.50 -32.09 -18.23
CA ARG A 214 -18.08 -33.18 -18.99
C ARG A 214 -19.06 -33.83 -18.04
N PHE A 215 -20.27 -33.28 -17.98
CA PHE A 215 -21.41 -34.13 -17.75
C PHE A 215 -21.43 -35.05 -18.94
N ASP A 216 -20.82 -36.23 -18.78
CA ASP A 216 -21.09 -37.36 -19.63
C ASP A 216 -22.56 -37.71 -19.39
N THR A 217 -23.48 -36.99 -20.05
CA THR A 217 -24.87 -37.41 -20.22
C THR A 217 -24.88 -38.53 -21.25
N ALA A 218 -24.28 -39.65 -20.88
CA ALA A 218 -24.55 -40.95 -21.45
C ALA A 218 -25.15 -41.81 -20.34
N SER A 219 -26.36 -41.43 -19.91
CA SER A 219 -27.23 -42.34 -19.17
C SER A 219 -28.60 -42.30 -19.83
N ASP A 220 -28.75 -43.25 -20.72
CA ASP A 220 -29.90 -43.66 -21.52
C ASP A 220 -31.10 -44.03 -20.62
N ASN A 221 -31.73 -43.06 -19.96
CA ASN A 221 -32.79 -43.32 -18.98
C ASN A 221 -33.84 -42.20 -18.88
N ASP A 222 -34.36 -41.74 -20.03
CA ASP A 222 -35.52 -40.83 -20.12
C ASP A 222 -36.87 -41.56 -19.95
N ALA A 223 -36.88 -42.90 -19.97
CA ALA A 223 -38.08 -43.72 -19.83
C ALA A 223 -38.94 -43.51 -18.56
N PRO A 224 -38.38 -43.32 -17.34
CA PRO A 224 -39.19 -43.17 -16.14
C PRO A 224 -39.84 -41.79 -16.02
N MET A 225 -39.29 -40.76 -16.66
CA MET A 225 -39.82 -39.39 -16.61
C MET A 225 -41.03 -39.23 -17.53
N GLU A 226 -41.01 -39.83 -18.72
CA GLU A 226 -42.17 -39.84 -19.62
C GLU A 226 -43.37 -40.60 -19.04
N GLN A 227 -43.13 -41.72 -18.34
CA GLN A 227 -44.20 -42.50 -17.68
C GLN A 227 -44.87 -41.73 -16.54
N LEU A 228 -44.11 -40.94 -15.77
CA LEU A 228 -44.65 -40.11 -14.69
C LEU A 228 -45.51 -38.94 -15.23
N LEU A 229 -45.11 -38.35 -16.35
CA LEU A 229 -45.87 -37.27 -17.00
C LEU A 229 -47.18 -37.78 -17.64
N GLN A 230 -47.18 -38.99 -18.19
CA GLN A 230 -48.40 -39.63 -18.72
C GLN A 230 -49.42 -39.97 -17.60
N HIS A 231 -48.94 -40.37 -16.43
CA HIS A 231 -49.80 -40.62 -15.26
C HIS A 231 -50.40 -39.33 -14.67
N ALA A 232 -49.66 -38.22 -14.70
CA ALA A 232 -50.16 -36.93 -14.20
C ALA A 232 -51.15 -36.25 -15.18
N ALA A 233 -51.09 -36.56 -16.47
CA ALA A 233 -51.93 -35.96 -17.50
C ALA A 233 -53.28 -36.68 -17.71
N SER A 234 -53.50 -37.86 -17.12
CA SER A 234 -54.75 -38.61 -17.25
C SER A 234 -55.77 -38.17 -16.20
N ARG A 235 -56.66 -37.24 -16.60
CA ARG A 235 -57.85 -36.83 -15.82
C ARG A 235 -58.86 -37.97 -15.73
N GLN A 236 -59.14 -38.44 -14.52
CA GLN A 236 -60.45 -38.93 -14.07
C GLN A 236 -60.73 -38.22 -12.73
N GLY A 237 -61.86 -37.59 -12.48
CA GLY A 237 -63.08 -37.47 -13.26
C GLY A 237 -63.95 -36.36 -12.68
N GLU A 238 -64.83 -35.85 -13.54
CA GLU A 238 -65.84 -34.84 -13.31
C GLU A 238 -66.72 -35.16 -12.08
N THR A 239 -67.05 -34.12 -11.30
CA THR A 239 -68.30 -34.11 -10.54
C THR A 239 -69.16 -32.96 -11.07
N PHE A 240 -70.28 -33.38 -11.69
CA PHE A 240 -71.47 -32.65 -12.16
C PHE A 240 -71.37 -31.82 -13.44
#